data_AF-A0AAD8IJU3-F1
#
_entry.id   AF-A0AAD8IJU3-F1
#
_cell.length_a   1.000
_cell.length_b   1.000
_cell.length_c   1.000
_cell.angle_alpha   90.00
_cell.angle_beta   90.00
_cell.angle_gamma   90.00
#
_symmetry.space_group_name_H-M   'P 1'
#
loop_
_entity.id
_entity.type
_entity.pdbx_description
1 polymer ?
#
loop_
_entity_poly.entity_id
_entity_poly.type
_entity_poly.pdbx_seq_one_letter_code
_entity_poly.pdbx_strand_id
1 'polypeptide(L)'
;MCFFCSAIDLVDEAAAKLKMEITSKPTELDEIDRAILKMEMEKLSLKNDTDKASKERLAKLENDLGSLKEKQKELTEQWDREKNLMTRIRSTKEEIDRVKLEMEAAERDYDLNRAAELKYGTLMSLQCQLEEAEKNLADYQGSGNSLLREEVSDLDIAEIVSKWTGIPLSNLQQSEREKLVLLEEVLDKRVVKSVADAIRRSRAGLSDPNSFTFTN
;
A
#
# COMPACT_ATOMS: atom_id res chain seq x y z
N MET A 1 9.32 -24.55 7.48
CA MET A 1 9.13 -23.11 7.72
C MET A 1 7.84 -22.97 8.51
N CYS A 2 7.86 -22.42 9.74
CA CYS A 2 6.65 -22.31 10.57
C CYS A 2 5.66 -21.33 9.96
N PHE A 3 4.37 -21.68 9.99
CA PHE A 3 3.24 -20.84 9.54
C PHE A 3 3.24 -19.45 10.19
N PHE A 4 3.72 -19.36 11.43
CA PHE A 4 3.83 -18.12 12.19
C PHE A 4 4.90 -17.16 11.63
N CYS A 5 6.05 -17.68 11.17
CA CYS A 5 7.09 -16.84 10.55
C CYS A 5 6.62 -16.27 9.22
N SER A 6 6.00 -17.09 8.36
CA SER A 6 5.51 -16.60 7.06
C SER A 6 4.42 -15.54 7.19
N ALA A 7 3.58 -15.61 8.23
CA ALA A 7 2.55 -14.60 8.48
C ALA A 7 3.17 -13.26 8.90
N ILE A 8 4.19 -13.29 9.76
CA ILE A 8 4.93 -12.08 10.17
C ILE A 8 5.66 -11.48 8.98
N ASP A 9 6.35 -12.30 8.17
CA ASP A 9 7.08 -11.83 6.98
C ASP A 9 6.15 -11.12 5.98
N LEU A 10 4.93 -11.64 5.77
CA LEU A 10 3.90 -11.04 4.92
C LEU A 10 3.40 -9.69 5.44
N VAL A 11 3.15 -9.60 6.75
CA VAL A 11 2.70 -8.36 7.40
C VAL A 11 3.81 -7.32 7.39
N ASP A 12 5.05 -7.72 7.65
CA ASP A 12 6.21 -6.83 7.63
C ASP A 12 6.49 -6.30 6.22
N GLU A 13 6.36 -7.14 5.18
CA GLU A 13 6.51 -6.68 3.80
C GLU A 13 5.37 -5.75 3.36
N ALA A 14 4.13 -6.01 3.80
CA ALA A 14 2.99 -5.12 3.56
C ALA A 14 3.19 -3.76 4.24
N ALA A 15 3.61 -3.78 5.50
CA ALA A 15 3.91 -2.57 6.25
C ALA A 15 5.08 -1.79 5.63
N ALA A 16 6.12 -2.49 5.14
CA ALA A 16 7.25 -1.87 4.46
C ALA A 16 6.84 -1.22 3.13
N LYS A 17 6.01 -1.90 2.33
CA LYS A 17 5.46 -1.37 1.07
C LYS A 17 4.60 -0.13 1.34
N LEU A 18 3.65 -0.22 2.26
CA LEU A 18 2.79 0.89 2.65
C LEU A 18 3.61 2.08 3.18
N LYS A 19 4.64 1.82 3.99
CA LYS A 19 5.57 2.86 4.47
C LYS A 19 6.32 3.54 3.32
N MET A 20 6.76 2.80 2.30
CA MET A 20 7.38 3.39 1.11
C MET A 20 6.37 4.26 0.35
N GLU A 21 5.13 3.82 0.20
CA GLU A 21 4.07 4.60 -0.46
C GLU A 21 3.75 5.89 0.30
N ILE A 22 3.56 5.82 1.63
CA ILE A 22 3.29 6.98 2.50
C ILE A 22 4.46 7.99 2.51
N THR A 23 5.70 7.50 2.44
CA THR A 23 6.88 8.38 2.42
C THR A 23 7.20 8.94 1.04
N SER A 24 6.70 8.30 -0.02
CA SER A 24 6.81 8.78 -1.40
C SER A 24 5.77 9.85 -1.71
N LYS A 25 6.02 10.65 -2.75
CA LYS A 25 5.03 11.61 -3.24
C LYS A 25 3.81 10.84 -3.80
N PRO A 26 2.58 11.33 -3.59
CA PRO A 26 1.40 10.75 -4.22
C PRO A 26 1.59 10.69 -5.75
N THR A 27 1.10 9.62 -6.39
CA THR A 27 1.18 9.45 -7.84
C THR A 27 0.59 10.65 -8.60
N GLU A 28 -0.49 11.24 -8.09
CA GLU A 28 -1.11 12.44 -8.65
C GLU A 28 -0.16 13.64 -8.67
N LEU A 29 0.63 13.81 -7.60
CA LEU A 29 1.61 14.90 -7.51
C LEU A 29 2.80 14.63 -8.44
N ASP A 30 3.28 13.38 -8.54
CA ASP A 30 4.37 13.02 -9.45
C ASP A 30 3.98 13.17 -10.93
N GLU A 31 2.73 12.86 -11.28
CA GLU A 31 2.20 13.09 -12.63
C GLU A 31 2.15 14.58 -12.99
N ILE A 32 1.71 15.43 -12.06
CA ILE A 32 1.70 16.89 -12.23
C ILE A 32 3.13 17.44 -12.33
N ASP A 33 4.06 16.98 -11.48
CA ASP A 33 5.47 17.38 -11.52
C ASP A 33 6.10 17.06 -12.89
N ARG A 34 5.87 15.84 -13.40
CA ARG A 34 6.35 15.43 -14.73
C ARG A 34 5.72 16.24 -15.85
N ALA A 35 4.42 16.54 -15.75
CA ALA A 35 3.72 17.37 -16.73
C ALA A 35 4.27 18.81 -16.75
N ILE A 36 4.52 19.41 -15.58
CA ILE A 36 5.12 20.74 -15.47
C ILE A 36 6.50 20.76 -16.10
N LEU A 37 7.36 19.77 -15.79
CA LEU A 37 8.70 19.67 -16.39
C LEU A 37 8.64 19.59 -17.93
N LYS A 38 7.71 18.79 -18.47
CA LYS A 38 7.52 18.70 -19.93
C LYS A 38 7.13 20.04 -20.54
N MET A 39 6.19 20.76 -19.92
CA MET A 39 5.74 22.08 -20.37
C MET A 39 6.82 23.16 -20.22
N GLU A 40 7.66 23.09 -19.19
CA GLU A 40 8.80 23.99 -19.01
C GLU A 40 9.87 23.78 -20.08
N MET A 41 10.16 22.53 -20.46
CA MET A 41 11.04 22.22 -21.58
C MET A 41 10.48 22.71 -22.92
N GLU A 42 9.18 22.49 -23.15
CA GLU A 42 8.49 23.00 -24.34
C GLU A 42 8.56 24.53 -24.41
N LYS A 43 8.30 25.22 -23.29
CA LYS A 43 8.43 26.68 -23.18
C LYS A 43 9.84 27.17 -23.50
N LEU A 44 10.88 26.47 -23.04
CA LEU A 44 12.27 26.82 -23.34
C LEU A 44 12.61 26.64 -24.83
N SER A 45 12.07 25.61 -25.47
CA SER A 45 12.23 25.40 -26.91
C SER A 45 11.55 26.49 -27.73
N LEU A 46 10.30 26.83 -27.42
CA LEU A 46 9.53 27.84 -28.15
C LEU A 46 10.02 29.28 -27.90
N LYS A 47 10.73 29.54 -26.80
CA LYS A 47 11.31 30.87 -26.51
C LYS A 47 12.33 31.32 -27.56
N ASN A 48 12.98 30.38 -28.25
CA ASN A 48 13.98 30.67 -29.27
C ASN A 48 13.36 30.90 -30.67
N ASP A 49 12.07 30.58 -30.85
CA ASP A 49 11.35 30.75 -32.11
C ASP A 49 10.62 32.11 -32.15
N THR A 50 10.77 32.86 -33.23
CA THR A 50 10.21 34.21 -33.38
C THR A 50 8.87 34.28 -34.10
N ASP A 51 8.29 33.13 -34.47
CA ASP A 51 7.09 33.05 -35.29
C ASP A 51 5.80 33.44 -34.54
N LYS A 52 4.82 33.98 -35.26
CA LYS A 52 3.58 34.54 -34.67
C LYS A 52 2.72 33.43 -34.03
N ALA A 53 2.70 32.25 -34.66
CA ALA A 53 2.06 31.05 -34.11
C ALA A 53 2.75 30.52 -32.84
N SER A 54 4.08 30.67 -32.74
CA SER A 54 4.86 30.27 -31.55
C SER A 54 4.53 31.14 -30.34
N LYS A 55 4.28 32.44 -30.54
CA LYS A 55 3.86 33.35 -29.46
C LYS A 55 2.47 33.03 -28.91
N GLU A 56 1.51 32.67 -29.78
CA GLU A 56 0.18 32.25 -29.33
C GLU A 56 0.21 30.92 -28.58
N ARG A 57 1.03 29.96 -29.01
CA ARG A 57 1.26 28.70 -28.27
C ARG A 57 1.93 28.94 -26.92
N LEU A 58 2.92 29.84 -26.87
CA LEU A 58 3.62 30.18 -25.64
C LEU A 58 2.65 30.78 -24.60
N ALA A 59 1.75 31.68 -25.02
CA ALA A 59 0.74 32.24 -24.13
C ALA A 59 -0.22 31.18 -23.55
N LYS A 60 -0.63 30.20 -24.37
CA LYS A 60 -1.46 29.07 -23.90
C LYS A 60 -0.69 28.19 -22.90
N LEU A 61 0.54 27.82 -23.24
CA LEU A 61 1.44 27.06 -22.35
C LEU A 61 1.65 27.77 -21.02
N GLU A 62 1.83 29.10 -21.00
CA GLU A 62 2.00 29.85 -19.74
C GLU A 62 0.75 29.82 -18.86
N ASN A 63 -0.44 29.92 -19.45
CA ASN A 63 -1.69 29.80 -18.71
C ASN A 63 -1.89 28.39 -18.14
N ASP A 64 -1.64 27.35 -18.95
CA ASP A 64 -1.78 25.96 -18.54
C ASP A 64 -0.77 25.62 -17.42
N LEU A 65 0.48 26.09 -17.56
CA LEU A 65 1.54 25.92 -16.56
C LEU A 65 1.20 26.65 -15.25
N GLY A 66 0.59 27.83 -15.31
CA GLY A 66 0.05 28.53 -14.15
C GLY A 66 -1.00 27.69 -13.41
N SER A 67 -1.99 27.17 -14.15
CA SER A 67 -3.05 26.34 -13.57
C SER A 67 -2.53 25.04 -12.95
N LEU A 68 -1.54 24.40 -13.58
CA LEU A 68 -0.92 23.19 -13.05
C LEU A 68 -0.06 23.46 -11.81
N LYS A 69 0.64 24.60 -11.76
CA LYS A 69 1.40 25.03 -10.58
C LYS A 69 0.50 25.35 -9.39
N GLU A 70 -0.69 25.92 -9.63
CA GLU A 70 -1.68 26.13 -8.57
C GLU A 70 -2.17 24.81 -8.00
N LYS A 71 -2.57 23.86 -8.86
CA LYS A 71 -2.97 22.51 -8.45
C LYS A 71 -1.87 21.76 -7.71
N GLN A 72 -0.63 21.85 -8.21
CA GLN A 72 0.54 21.26 -7.56
C GLN A 72 0.71 21.80 -6.13
N LYS A 73 0.63 23.13 -5.95
CA LYS A 73 0.74 23.74 -4.63
C LYS A 73 -0.36 23.30 -3.69
N GLU A 74 -1.61 23.31 -4.16
CA GLU A 74 -2.76 22.88 -3.36
C GLU A 74 -2.59 21.44 -2.87
N LEU A 75 -2.25 20.51 -3.77
CA LEU A 75 -2.00 19.11 -3.44
C LEU A 75 -0.78 18.91 -2.53
N THR A 76 0.30 19.67 -2.75
CA THR A 76 1.51 19.60 -1.91
C THR A 76 1.19 20.08 -0.50
N GLU A 77 0.45 21.18 -0.35
CA GLU A 77 0.04 21.68 0.96
C GLU A 77 -0.89 20.72 1.68
N GLN A 78 -1.82 20.06 0.97
CA GLN A 78 -2.65 19.02 1.54
C GLN A 78 -1.80 17.84 2.04
N TRP A 79 -0.88 17.35 1.20
CA TRP A 79 0.03 16.26 1.55
C TRP A 79 0.94 16.60 2.73
N ASP A 80 1.52 17.80 2.76
CA ASP A 80 2.38 18.25 3.86
C ASP A 80 1.59 18.37 5.17
N ARG A 81 0.33 18.82 5.13
CA ARG A 81 -0.56 18.84 6.31
C ARG A 81 -0.81 17.44 6.83
N GLU A 82 -1.20 16.50 5.96
CA GLU A 82 -1.42 15.10 6.35
C GLU A 82 -0.16 14.45 6.91
N LYS A 83 0.98 14.66 6.25
CA LYS A 83 2.28 14.12 6.69
C LYS A 83 2.69 14.66 8.05
N ASN A 84 2.46 15.93 8.33
CA ASN A 84 2.76 16.53 9.62
C ASN A 84 1.85 15.96 10.73
N LEU A 85 0.55 15.77 10.45
CA LEU A 85 -0.38 15.12 11.38
C LEU A 85 0.05 13.69 11.70
N MET A 86 0.35 12.90 10.66
CA MET A 86 0.84 11.53 10.78
C MET A 86 2.15 11.47 11.59
N THR A 87 3.11 12.37 11.30
CA THR A 87 4.38 12.43 12.04
C THR A 87 4.16 12.76 13.51
N ARG A 88 3.19 13.64 13.82
CA ARG A 88 2.82 13.97 15.19
C ARG A 88 2.20 12.78 15.91
N ILE A 89 1.21 12.10 15.32
CA ILE A 89 0.62 10.87 15.87
C ILE A 89 1.69 9.82 16.15
N ARG A 90 2.60 9.61 15.20
CA ARG A 90 3.71 8.67 15.37
C ARG A 90 4.63 9.06 16.52
N SER A 91 5.02 10.33 16.63
CA SER A 91 5.86 10.82 17.73
C SER A 91 5.17 10.61 19.10
N THR A 92 3.86 10.86 19.19
CA THR A 92 3.05 10.61 20.39
C THR A 92 2.96 9.12 20.72
N LYS A 93 2.77 8.24 19.72
CA LYS A 93 2.82 6.77 19.93
C LYS A 93 4.19 6.32 20.46
N GLU A 94 5.27 6.82 19.87
CA GLU A 94 6.64 6.55 20.33
C GLU A 94 6.90 7.06 21.75
N GLU A 95 6.35 8.22 22.13
CA GLU A 95 6.38 8.71 23.52
C GLU A 95 5.61 7.83 24.48
N ILE A 96 4.40 7.38 24.11
CA ILE A 96 3.60 6.45 24.91
C ILE A 96 4.37 5.16 25.17
N ASP A 97 5.01 4.59 24.14
CA ASP A 97 5.76 3.35 24.29
C ASP A 97 7.03 3.54 25.13
N ARG A 98 7.71 4.69 25.03
CA ARG A 98 8.80 5.04 25.97
C ARG A 98 8.30 5.09 27.42
N VAL A 99 7.17 5.77 27.67
CA VAL A 99 6.59 5.89 29.02
C VAL A 99 6.14 4.52 29.56
N LYS A 100 5.59 3.63 28.72
CA LYS A 100 5.27 2.26 29.11
C LYS A 100 6.51 1.47 29.52
N LEU A 101 7.59 1.56 28.75
CA LEU A 101 8.86 0.89 29.10
C LEU A 101 9.44 1.44 30.41
N GLU A 102 9.35 2.74 30.64
CA GLU A 102 9.75 3.36 31.91
C GLU A 102 8.86 2.92 33.08
N MET A 103 7.55 2.78 32.88
CA MET A 103 6.64 2.20 33.86
C MET A 103 7.02 0.76 34.19
N GLU A 104 7.24 -0.10 33.19
CA GLU A 104 7.64 -1.48 33.42
C GLU A 104 8.98 -1.59 34.16
N ALA A 105 9.91 -0.67 33.89
CA ALA A 105 11.17 -0.59 34.62
C ALA A 105 10.94 -0.20 36.09
N ALA A 106 10.14 0.84 36.34
CA ALA A 106 9.79 1.26 37.70
C ALA A 106 9.03 0.17 38.48
N GLU A 107 8.15 -0.58 37.84
CA GLU A 107 7.46 -1.74 38.43
C GLU A 107 8.45 -2.85 38.79
N ARG A 108 9.45 -3.12 37.94
CA ARG A 108 10.52 -4.09 38.23
C ARG A 108 11.40 -3.68 39.40
N ASP A 109 11.64 -2.38 39.56
CA ASP A 109 12.42 -1.81 40.67
C ASP A 109 11.60 -1.60 41.95
N TYR A 110 10.32 -2.01 41.96
CA TYR A 110 9.35 -1.80 43.05
C TYR A 110 9.10 -0.31 43.40
N ASP A 111 9.41 0.62 42.51
CA ASP A 111 9.10 2.04 42.67
C ASP A 111 7.66 2.34 42.23
N LEU A 112 6.72 1.95 43.09
CA LEU A 112 5.28 2.07 42.84
C LEU A 112 4.81 3.54 42.77
N ASN A 113 5.51 4.46 43.42
CA ASN A 113 5.17 5.89 43.39
C ASN A 113 5.44 6.45 42.00
N ARG A 114 6.64 6.19 41.47
CA ARG A 114 7.01 6.63 40.11
C ARG A 114 6.16 5.97 39.03
N ALA A 115 5.84 4.69 39.18
CA ALA A 115 4.93 4.00 38.26
C ALA A 115 3.53 4.63 38.24
N ALA A 116 3.00 5.02 39.40
CA ALA A 116 1.70 5.69 39.51
C ALA A 116 1.71 7.09 38.87
N GLU A 117 2.77 7.88 39.08
CA GLU A 117 2.93 9.20 38.45
C GLU A 117 2.98 9.10 36.92
N LEU A 118 3.77 8.15 36.40
CA LEU A 118 3.88 7.91 34.95
C LEU A 118 2.56 7.44 34.35
N LYS A 119 1.83 6.56 35.06
CA LYS A 119 0.56 6.01 34.60
C LYS A 119 -0.56 7.05 34.56
N TYR A 120 -0.76 7.79 35.65
CA TYR A 120 -1.89 8.71 35.77
C TYR A 120 -1.60 10.13 35.31
N GLY A 121 -0.33 10.54 35.28
CA GLY A 121 0.09 11.85 34.78
C GLY A 121 0.41 11.83 33.28
N THR A 122 1.53 11.21 32.93
CA THR A 122 2.09 11.29 31.58
C THR A 122 1.39 10.39 30.58
N LEU A 123 1.11 9.13 30.94
CA LEU A 123 0.50 8.18 30.00
C LEU A 123 -0.94 8.58 29.65
N MET A 124 -1.76 8.95 30.63
CA MET A 124 -3.13 9.43 30.40
C MET A 124 -3.16 10.70 29.52
N SER A 125 -2.27 11.66 29.79
CA SER A 125 -2.24 12.90 29.00
C SER A 125 -1.79 12.66 27.56
N LEU A 126 -0.83 11.75 27.34
CA LEU A 126 -0.39 11.35 26.00
C LEU A 126 -1.47 10.54 25.26
N GLN A 127 -2.19 9.67 25.95
CA GLN A 127 -3.32 8.93 25.36
C GLN A 127 -4.47 9.86 24.95
N CYS A 128 -4.83 10.84 25.77
CA CYS A 128 -5.81 11.86 25.38
C CYS A 128 -5.36 12.66 24.15
N GLN A 129 -4.08 13.06 24.10
CA GLN A 129 -3.53 13.75 22.94
C GLN A 129 -3.54 12.88 21.68
N LEU A 130 -3.28 11.58 21.84
CA LEU A 130 -3.35 10.63 20.74
C LEU A 130 -4.77 10.49 20.22
N GLU A 131 -5.74 10.27 21.10
CA GLU A 131 -7.16 10.16 20.73
C GLU A 131 -7.68 11.44 20.05
N GLU A 132 -7.25 12.61 20.52
CA GLU A 132 -7.61 13.89 19.91
C GLU A 132 -6.98 14.02 18.52
N ALA A 133 -5.71 13.65 18.35
CA ALA A 133 -5.05 13.65 17.05
C ALA A 133 -5.68 12.65 16.07
N GLU A 134 -6.04 11.45 16.53
CA GLU A 134 -6.73 10.42 15.73
C GLU A 134 -8.14 10.86 15.34
N LYS A 135 -8.89 11.53 16.21
CA LYS A 135 -10.20 12.13 15.87
C LYS A 135 -10.06 13.22 14.81
N ASN A 136 -9.10 14.13 14.97
CA ASN A 136 -8.85 15.18 13.97
C ASN A 136 -8.48 14.59 12.61
N LEU A 137 -7.74 13.48 12.58
CA LEU A 137 -7.40 12.77 11.35
C LEU A 137 -8.64 12.07 10.74
N ALA A 138 -9.46 11.40 11.55
CA ALA A 138 -10.69 10.75 11.11
C ALA A 138 -11.71 11.75 10.54
N ASP A 139 -11.84 12.93 11.15
CA ASP A 139 -12.70 14.01 10.64
C ASP A 139 -12.17 14.54 9.29
N TYR A 140 -10.85 14.61 9.13
CA TYR A 140 -10.21 14.97 7.86
C TYR A 140 -10.44 13.90 6.78
N GLN A 141 -10.30 12.63 7.12
CA GLN A 141 -10.56 11.51 6.19
C GLN A 141 -12.03 11.42 5.80
N GLY A 142 -12.96 11.67 6.74
CA GLY A 142 -14.40 11.71 6.48
C GLY A 142 -14.83 12.86 5.56
N SER A 143 -14.01 13.92 5.44
CA SER A 143 -14.27 15.04 4.53
C SER A 143 -14.01 14.73 3.05
N GLY A 144 -13.43 13.56 2.73
CA GLY A 144 -13.21 13.10 1.35
C GLY A 144 -11.98 13.70 0.65
N ASN A 145 -11.19 14.52 1.35
CA ASN A 145 -9.96 15.14 0.83
C ASN A 145 -8.68 14.35 1.13
N SER A 146 -8.80 13.10 1.59
CA SER A 146 -7.61 12.37 2.04
C SER A 146 -6.83 11.72 0.91
N LEU A 147 -5.56 12.12 0.77
CA LEU A 147 -4.62 11.58 -0.22
C LEU A 147 -3.88 10.34 0.30
N LEU A 148 -3.76 10.20 1.62
CA LEU A 148 -3.03 9.11 2.27
C LEU A 148 -3.97 8.09 2.93
N ARG A 149 -3.76 6.81 2.59
CA ARG A 149 -4.37 5.68 3.30
C ARG A 149 -3.42 5.21 4.40
N GLU A 150 -3.92 5.09 5.63
CA GLU A 150 -3.14 4.70 6.80
C GLU A 150 -3.29 3.20 7.15
N GLU A 151 -4.32 2.52 6.66
CA GLU A 151 -4.58 1.12 6.99
C GLU A 151 -4.07 0.15 5.92
N VAL A 152 -3.35 -0.89 6.35
CA VAL A 152 -3.07 -2.07 5.53
C VAL A 152 -4.38 -2.82 5.35
N SER A 153 -4.87 -2.89 4.12
CA SER A 153 -6.07 -3.66 3.81
C SER A 153 -5.73 -5.11 3.46
N ASP A 154 -6.75 -5.97 3.51
CA ASP A 154 -6.64 -7.35 3.02
C ASP A 154 -6.17 -7.42 1.55
N LEU A 155 -6.41 -6.36 0.78
CA LEU A 155 -5.98 -6.25 -0.61
C LEU A 155 -4.45 -6.10 -0.73
N ASP A 156 -3.83 -5.36 0.19
CA ASP A 156 -2.39 -5.10 0.18
C ASP A 156 -1.63 -6.39 0.52
N ILE A 157 -2.14 -7.14 1.50
CA ILE A 157 -1.63 -8.47 1.86
C ILE A 157 -1.82 -9.43 0.67
N ALA A 158 -3.00 -9.45 0.06
CA ALA A 158 -3.28 -10.32 -1.08
C ALA A 158 -2.40 -9.99 -2.32
N GLU A 159 -2.02 -8.73 -2.53
CA GLU A 159 -1.10 -8.36 -3.60
C GLU A 159 0.31 -8.95 -3.39
N ILE A 160 0.79 -8.97 -2.15
CA ILE A 160 2.11 -9.52 -1.81
C ILE A 160 2.09 -11.04 -1.92
N VAL A 161 1.04 -11.69 -1.39
CA VAL A 161 0.83 -13.14 -1.57
C VAL A 161 0.77 -13.50 -3.05
N SER A 162 0.08 -12.70 -3.88
CA SER A 162 0.03 -12.86 -5.33
C SER A 162 1.42 -12.80 -5.98
N LYS A 163 2.26 -11.81 -5.60
CA LYS A 163 3.65 -11.71 -6.11
C LYS A 163 4.52 -12.89 -5.70
N TRP A 164 4.40 -13.35 -4.46
CA TRP A 164 5.20 -14.46 -3.94
C TRP A 164 4.78 -15.82 -4.49
N THR A 165 3.46 -16.05 -4.62
CA THR A 165 2.90 -17.34 -5.05
C THR A 165 2.63 -17.43 -6.54
N GLY A 166 2.61 -16.29 -7.25
CA GLY A 166 2.20 -16.19 -8.64
C GLY A 166 0.69 -16.39 -8.87
N ILE A 167 -0.11 -16.48 -7.80
CA ILE A 167 -1.56 -16.66 -7.89
C ILE A 167 -2.22 -15.30 -8.15
N PRO A 168 -3.07 -15.16 -9.19
CA PRO A 168 -3.74 -13.90 -9.51
C PRO A 168 -4.55 -13.35 -8.32
N LEU A 169 -4.54 -12.04 -8.13
CA LEU A 169 -5.30 -11.36 -7.07
C LEU A 169 -6.81 -11.71 -7.11
N SER A 170 -7.37 -11.84 -8.30
CA SER A 170 -8.77 -12.28 -8.51
C SER A 170 -9.08 -13.62 -7.85
N ASN A 171 -8.10 -14.52 -7.81
CA ASN A 171 -8.27 -15.85 -7.23
C ASN A 171 -8.03 -15.83 -5.72
N LEU A 172 -7.29 -14.86 -5.19
CA LEU A 172 -7.08 -14.68 -3.75
C LEU A 172 -8.31 -14.05 -3.09
N GLN A 173 -9.00 -13.14 -3.78
CA GLN A 173 -10.21 -12.48 -3.30
C GLN A 173 -11.46 -13.35 -3.34
N GLN A 174 -11.49 -14.38 -4.20
CA GLN A 174 -12.63 -15.28 -4.28
C GLN A 174 -12.85 -16.03 -2.97
N SER A 175 -14.11 -16.04 -2.53
CA SER A 175 -14.51 -16.78 -1.33
C SER A 175 -14.30 -18.28 -1.54
N GLU A 176 -14.02 -19.00 -0.46
CA GLU A 176 -13.87 -20.46 -0.51
C GLU A 176 -15.10 -21.15 -1.10
N ARG A 177 -16.29 -20.59 -0.82
CA ARG A 177 -17.56 -21.08 -1.37
C ARG A 177 -17.63 -20.94 -2.89
N GLU A 178 -17.20 -19.81 -3.45
CA GLU A 178 -17.16 -19.60 -4.91
C GLU A 178 -16.13 -20.51 -5.59
N LYS A 179 -14.98 -20.74 -4.95
CA LYS A 179 -13.96 -21.68 -5.43
C LYS A 179 -14.49 -23.10 -5.50
N LEU A 180 -15.25 -23.53 -4.50
CA LEU A 180 -15.85 -24.87 -4.47
C LEU A 180 -16.90 -25.06 -5.56
N VAL A 181 -17.69 -24.03 -5.87
CA VAL A 181 -18.67 -24.07 -6.96
C VAL A 181 -17.98 -24.18 -8.32
N LEU A 182 -16.88 -23.46 -8.52
CA LEU A 182 -16.10 -23.50 -9.78
C LEU A 182 -15.18 -24.73 -9.87
N LEU A 183 -15.01 -25.49 -8.78
CA LEU A 183 -14.06 -26.59 -8.70
C LEU A 183 -14.41 -27.72 -9.68
N GLU A 184 -15.69 -28.07 -9.79
CA GLU A 184 -16.16 -29.15 -10.67
C GLU A 184 -15.82 -28.85 -12.13
N GLU A 185 -16.13 -27.64 -12.61
CA GLU A 185 -15.82 -27.23 -13.99
C GLU A 185 -14.32 -27.18 -14.29
N VAL A 186 -13.51 -26.76 -13.32
CA VAL A 186 -12.04 -26.71 -13.46
C VAL A 186 -11.45 -28.11 -13.49
N LEU A 187 -11.96 -29.01 -12.66
CA LEU A 187 -11.55 -30.42 -12.64
C LEU A 187 -11.92 -31.11 -13.95
N ASP A 188 -13.13 -30.92 -14.45
CA ASP A 188 -13.57 -31.52 -15.72
C ASP A 188 -12.68 -31.09 -16.89
N LYS A 189 -12.37 -29.80 -17.00
CA LYS A 189 -11.47 -29.28 -18.04
C LYS A 189 -10.07 -29.89 -17.94
N ARG A 190 -9.55 -30.11 -16.73
CA ARG A 190 -8.18 -30.61 -16.52
C ARG A 190 -8.08 -32.13 -16.68
N VAL A 191 -9.07 -32.87 -16.20
CA VAL A 191 -9.14 -34.34 -16.28
C VAL A 191 -9.40 -34.79 -17.72
N VAL A 192 -10.29 -34.11 -18.45
CA VAL A 192 -10.51 -34.42 -19.87
C VAL A 192 -9.24 -34.19 -20.68
N LYS A 193 -8.47 -33.14 -20.37
CA LYS A 193 -7.20 -32.85 -21.04
C LYS A 193 -6.12 -33.90 -20.72
N SER A 194 -5.98 -34.33 -19.47
CA SER A 194 -5.00 -35.35 -19.08
C SER A 194 -5.32 -36.72 -19.69
N VAL A 195 -6.61 -37.10 -19.74
CA VAL A 195 -7.07 -38.33 -20.40
C VAL A 195 -6.90 -38.24 -21.92
N ALA A 196 -7.24 -37.12 -22.54
CA ALA A 196 -7.02 -36.92 -23.98
C ALA A 196 -5.52 -36.96 -24.33
N ASP A 197 -4.65 -36.37 -23.52
CA ASP A 197 -3.19 -36.41 -23.72
C ASP A 197 -2.62 -37.82 -23.46
N ALA A 198 -3.19 -38.59 -22.54
CA ALA A 198 -2.84 -40.00 -22.32
C ALA A 198 -3.26 -40.89 -23.49
N ILE A 199 -4.47 -40.69 -24.04
CA ILE A 199 -4.97 -41.43 -25.21
C ILE A 199 -4.16 -41.06 -26.46
N ARG A 200 -3.82 -39.79 -26.65
CA ARG A 200 -2.94 -39.33 -27.75
C ARG A 200 -1.55 -39.94 -27.67
N ARG A 201 -0.94 -39.96 -26.47
CA ARG A 201 0.37 -40.63 -26.24
C ARG A 201 0.32 -42.13 -26.52
N SER A 202 -0.72 -42.82 -26.02
CA SER A 202 -0.93 -44.25 -26.26
C SER A 202 -1.09 -44.59 -27.75
N ARG A 203 -1.86 -43.79 -28.50
CA ARG A 203 -2.03 -43.98 -29.96
C ARG A 203 -0.81 -43.56 -30.79
N ALA A 204 0.02 -42.65 -30.30
CA ALA A 204 1.26 -42.25 -30.96
C ALA A 204 2.42 -43.23 -30.74
N GLY A 205 2.23 -44.32 -29.98
CA GLY A 205 3.26 -45.34 -29.72
C GLY A 205 4.41 -44.85 -28.83
N LEU A 206 4.25 -43.70 -28.17
CA LEU A 206 5.23 -43.17 -27.22
C LEU A 206 4.92 -43.75 -25.83
N SER A 207 5.61 -44.83 -25.46
CA SER A 207 5.53 -45.41 -24.13
C SER A 207 6.38 -44.58 -23.15
N ASP A 208 5.76 -44.04 -22.10
CA ASP A 208 6.49 -43.36 -21.01
C ASP A 208 7.23 -44.40 -20.12
N PRO A 209 8.50 -44.18 -19.72
CA PRO A 209 9.30 -45.13 -18.93
C PRO A 209 8.92 -45.29 -17.44
N ASN A 210 7.83 -44.67 -16.98
CA ASN A 210 7.53 -44.60 -15.54
C ASN A 210 6.04 -44.82 -15.27
N SER A 211 5.58 -46.06 -15.43
CA SER A 211 4.24 -46.46 -14.96
C SER A 211 4.30 -46.84 -13.48
N PHE A 212 3.86 -45.93 -12.60
CA PHE A 212 3.50 -46.28 -11.24
C PHE A 212 2.14 -47.00 -11.28
N THR A 213 2.16 -48.32 -11.19
CA THR A 213 0.95 -49.15 -11.17
C THR A 213 0.27 -49.01 -9.81
N PHE A 214 -0.94 -48.45 -9.78
CA PHE A 214 -1.87 -48.67 -8.68
C PHE A 214 -2.43 -50.09 -8.81
N THR A 215 -1.93 -51.01 -8.01
CA THR A 215 -2.62 -52.26 -7.70
C THR A 215 -3.65 -51.98 -6.61
N ASN A 216 -4.89 -52.42 -6.84
CA ASN A 216 -5.97 -52.50 -5.85
C ASN A 216 -5.54 -53.23 -4.58
#